data_AF-A0A7L5Y7M8-F1
#
_entry.id   AF-A0A7L5Y7M8-F1
#
_cell.length_a   1.000
_cell.length_b   1.000
_cell.length_c   1.000
_cell.angle_alpha   90.00
_cell.angle_beta   90.00
_cell.angle_gamma   90.00
#
_symmetry.space_group_name_H-M   'P 1'
#
loop_
_entity.id
_entity.type
_entity.pdbx_description
1 polymer ?
#
loop_
_entity_poly.entity_id
_entity_poly.type
_entity_poly.pdbx_seq_one_letter_code
_entity_poly.pdbx_strand_id
1 'polypeptide(L)'
;MTTFTIEINDQAVRAALQALHGRVSNMQPVMSELGEKLVERTKRRFETSTGPDGAQWKPNSPATLALVAAGLGKSYRKKSGELNKKGEARIDAKKPLIGATRQLGKQIVYSATRNGLTLSTTAVTAAYAAIQQFGGQAGRGRKVTIPARPFLPVLKDGSLYPQEQAFILETIDAYLQGAID
;
A
#
# COMPACT_ATOMS: atom_id res chain seq x y z
N MET A 1 46.62 -25.29 26.97
CA MET A 1 45.21 -25.68 26.71
C MET A 1 45.23 -26.60 25.51
N THR A 2 44.83 -27.85 25.67
CA THR A 2 44.76 -28.82 24.57
C THR A 2 43.39 -28.73 23.92
N THR A 3 43.35 -28.37 22.65
CA THR A 3 42.12 -28.35 21.84
C THR A 3 41.91 -29.72 21.21
N PHE A 4 40.68 -30.23 21.22
CA PHE A 4 40.29 -31.37 20.38
C PHE A 4 39.25 -30.91 19.36
N THR A 5 39.33 -31.44 18.14
CA THR A 5 38.47 -31.05 17.00
C THR A 5 37.59 -32.24 16.61
N ILE A 6 36.30 -31.98 16.34
CA ILE A 6 35.36 -32.94 15.76
C ILE A 6 34.95 -32.42 14.38
N GLU A 7 35.03 -33.28 13.37
CA GLU A 7 34.51 -33.02 12.03
C GLU A 7 33.18 -33.75 11.81
N ILE A 8 32.12 -33.01 11.50
CA ILE A 8 30.80 -33.57 11.22
C ILE A 8 30.62 -33.65 9.69
N ASN A 9 30.53 -34.88 9.17
CA ASN A 9 30.29 -35.15 7.75
C ASN A 9 28.92 -35.80 7.54
N ASP A 10 27.85 -35.04 7.81
CA ASP A 10 26.48 -35.50 7.66
C ASP A 10 25.88 -35.02 6.33
N GLN A 11 25.40 -35.96 5.51
CA GLN A 11 24.85 -35.65 4.18
C GLN A 11 23.53 -34.88 4.26
N ALA A 12 22.65 -35.20 5.21
CA ALA A 12 21.37 -34.53 5.35
C ALA A 12 21.55 -33.07 5.77
N VAL A 13 22.46 -32.81 6.72
CA VAL A 13 22.83 -31.45 7.14
C VAL A 13 23.42 -30.66 5.97
N ARG A 14 24.31 -31.26 5.17
CA ARG A 14 24.88 -30.60 3.98
C ARG A 14 23.82 -30.27 2.94
N ALA A 15 22.89 -31.18 2.69
CA ALA A 15 21.78 -30.96 1.77
C ALA A 15 20.88 -29.81 2.23
N ALA A 16 20.52 -29.76 3.52
CA ALA A 16 19.71 -28.69 4.10
C ALA A 16 20.41 -27.31 4.00
N LEU A 17 21.72 -27.24 4.30
CA LEU A 17 22.49 -26.00 4.15
C LEU A 17 22.55 -25.53 2.69
N GLN A 18 22.70 -26.46 1.74
CA GLN A 18 22.71 -26.14 0.32
C GLN A 18 21.33 -25.64 -0.18
N ALA A 19 20.24 -26.24 0.30
CA ALA A 19 18.89 -25.80 -0.02
C ALA A 19 18.59 -24.40 0.55
N LEU A 20 18.96 -24.16 1.81
CA LEU A 20 18.85 -22.84 2.44
C LEU A 20 19.68 -21.79 1.68
N HIS A 21 20.92 -22.11 1.33
CA HIS A 21 21.78 -21.23 0.53
C HIS A 21 21.14 -20.90 -0.83
N GLY A 22 20.54 -21.89 -1.49
CA GLY A 22 19.81 -21.68 -2.75
C GLY A 22 18.67 -20.67 -2.63
N ARG A 23 17.88 -20.72 -1.54
CA ARG A 23 16.77 -19.78 -1.31
C ARG A 23 17.25 -18.38 -0.93
N VAL A 24 18.24 -18.28 -0.04
CA VAL A 24 18.75 -16.98 0.43
C VAL A 24 19.56 -16.27 -0.66
N SER A 25 20.24 -17.01 -1.54
CA SER A 25 20.99 -16.41 -2.66
C SER A 25 20.09 -15.84 -3.78
N ASN A 26 18.84 -16.30 -3.87
CA ASN A 26 17.84 -15.76 -4.79
C ASN A 26 16.47 -15.64 -4.13
N MET A 27 16.25 -14.55 -3.39
CA MET A 27 14.96 -14.27 -2.76
C MET A 27 13.93 -13.66 -3.73
N GLN A 28 14.24 -13.52 -5.02
CA GLN A 28 13.30 -12.91 -5.98
C GLN A 28 11.91 -13.57 -6.01
N PRO A 29 11.76 -14.90 -5.84
CA PRO A 29 10.44 -15.54 -5.76
C PRO A 29 9.59 -14.99 -4.60
N VAL A 30 10.12 -14.97 -3.37
CA VAL A 30 9.38 -14.46 -2.20
C VAL A 30 9.18 -12.95 -2.27
N MET A 31 10.14 -12.20 -2.83
CA MET A 31 9.99 -10.76 -3.01
C MET A 31 8.89 -10.43 -4.02
N SER A 32 8.74 -11.23 -5.08
CA SER A 32 7.64 -11.08 -6.06
C SER A 32 6.28 -11.36 -5.42
N GLU A 33 6.18 -12.46 -4.68
CA GLU A 33 4.96 -12.80 -3.93
C GLU A 33 4.58 -11.69 -2.94
N LEU A 34 5.54 -11.22 -2.14
CA LEU A 34 5.35 -10.10 -1.22
C LEU A 34 4.90 -8.83 -1.96
N GLY A 35 5.52 -8.51 -3.09
CA GLY A 35 5.17 -7.37 -3.92
C GLY A 35 3.72 -7.41 -4.38
N GLU A 36 3.26 -8.55 -4.90
CA GLU A 36 1.89 -8.77 -5.33
C GLU A 36 0.89 -8.59 -4.18
N LYS A 37 1.18 -9.22 -3.04
CA LYS A 37 0.30 -9.13 -1.87
C LYS A 37 0.26 -7.72 -1.29
N LEU A 38 1.38 -7.00 -1.23
CA LEU A 38 1.41 -5.61 -0.76
C LEU A 38 0.68 -4.65 -1.70
N VAL A 39 0.76 -4.86 -3.02
CA VAL A 39 -0.05 -4.14 -4.01
C VAL A 39 -1.54 -4.41 -3.76
N GLU A 40 -1.92 -5.67 -3.55
CA GLU A 40 -3.32 -6.05 -3.33
C GLU A 40 -3.88 -5.48 -2.02
N ARG A 41 -3.12 -5.57 -0.92
CA ARG A 41 -3.45 -4.92 0.35
C ARG A 41 -3.62 -3.41 0.18
N THR A 42 -2.75 -2.78 -0.61
CA THR A 42 -2.87 -1.35 -0.92
C THR A 42 -4.14 -1.04 -1.72
N LYS A 43 -4.47 -1.84 -2.73
CA LYS A 43 -5.72 -1.67 -3.51
C LYS A 43 -6.95 -1.81 -2.62
N ARG A 44 -6.98 -2.80 -1.74
CA ARG A 44 -8.08 -3.03 -0.78
C ARG A 44 -8.35 -1.79 0.08
N ARG A 45 -7.31 -1.08 0.52
CA ARG A 45 -7.44 0.17 1.29
C ARG A 45 -8.22 1.26 0.55
N PHE A 46 -8.07 1.35 -0.78
CA PHE A 46 -8.89 2.25 -1.61
C PHE A 46 -10.36 1.82 -1.66
N GLU A 47 -10.62 0.52 -1.72
CA GLU A 47 -11.97 -0.03 -1.76
C GLU A 47 -12.71 0.19 -0.44
N THR A 48 -12.04 -0.07 0.68
CA THR A 48 -12.58 0.08 2.04
C THR A 48 -12.49 1.51 2.57
N SER A 49 -11.68 2.37 1.96
CA SER A 49 -11.37 3.73 2.45
C SER A 49 -10.75 3.70 3.85
N THR A 50 -9.82 2.77 4.09
CA THR A 50 -9.13 2.59 5.37
C THR A 50 -7.61 2.62 5.20
N GLY A 51 -6.89 3.02 6.24
CA GLY A 51 -5.43 2.96 6.31
C GLY A 51 -4.89 1.55 6.54
N PRO A 52 -3.55 1.38 6.55
CA PRO A 52 -2.92 0.12 6.90
C PRO A 52 -3.32 -0.40 8.28
N ASP A 53 -3.58 0.51 9.22
CA ASP A 53 -4.07 0.28 10.59
C ASP A 53 -5.57 0.00 10.69
N GLY A 54 -6.29 -0.03 9.56
CA GLY A 54 -7.74 -0.19 9.52
C GLY A 54 -8.53 1.07 9.84
N ALA A 55 -7.88 2.18 10.21
CA ALA A 55 -8.57 3.43 10.50
C ALA A 55 -9.22 4.00 9.23
N GLN A 56 -10.46 4.47 9.30
CA GLN A 56 -11.09 5.13 8.15
C GLN A 56 -10.35 6.40 7.75
N TRP A 57 -10.18 6.60 6.44
CA TRP A 57 -9.62 7.84 5.92
C TRP A 57 -10.52 9.03 6.22
N LYS A 58 -9.90 10.17 6.52
CA LYS A 58 -10.65 11.41 6.71
C LYS A 58 -11.49 11.74 5.47
N PRO A 59 -12.74 12.21 5.63
CA PRO A 59 -13.61 12.50 4.50
C PRO A 59 -13.06 13.61 3.59
N ASN A 60 -13.69 13.78 2.43
CA ASN A 60 -13.40 14.93 1.57
C ASN A 60 -13.86 16.23 2.26
N SER A 61 -13.17 17.35 1.99
CA SER A 61 -13.58 18.63 2.55
C SER A 61 -14.91 19.10 1.93
N PRO A 62 -15.68 19.98 2.61
CA PRO A 62 -16.89 20.56 2.05
C PRO A 62 -16.65 21.23 0.69
N ALA A 63 -15.51 21.90 0.52
CA ALA A 63 -15.12 22.52 -0.75
C ALA A 63 -14.94 21.48 -1.88
N THR A 64 -14.30 20.34 -1.59
CA THR A 64 -14.18 19.25 -2.57
C THR A 64 -15.53 18.65 -2.92
N LEU A 65 -16.40 18.43 -1.95
CA LEU A 65 -17.76 17.91 -2.19
C LEU A 65 -18.60 18.90 -3.02
N ALA A 66 -18.49 20.20 -2.76
CA ALA A 66 -19.14 21.25 -3.54
C ALA A 66 -18.67 21.27 -5.00
N LEU A 67 -17.36 21.11 -5.26
CA LEU A 67 -16.83 21.01 -6.63
C LEU A 67 -17.35 19.77 -7.36
N VAL A 68 -17.40 18.62 -6.67
CA VAL A 68 -17.99 17.40 -7.24
C VAL A 68 -19.47 17.61 -7.55
N ALA A 69 -20.22 18.22 -6.62
CA ALA A 69 -21.63 18.54 -6.80
C ALA A 69 -21.87 19.49 -7.98
N ALA A 70 -21.03 20.51 -8.16
CA ALA A 70 -21.10 21.43 -9.30
C ALA A 70 -20.91 20.71 -10.64
N GLY A 71 -20.00 19.74 -10.70
CA GLY A 71 -19.74 18.92 -11.88
C GLY A 71 -20.82 17.89 -12.23
N LEU A 72 -21.84 17.69 -11.37
CA LEU A 72 -22.93 16.76 -11.68
C LEU A 72 -23.87 17.32 -12.76
N GLY A 73 -24.22 16.44 -13.71
CA GLY A 73 -25.12 16.77 -14.83
C GLY A 73 -26.58 16.98 -14.41
N LYS A 74 -27.41 17.43 -15.37
CA LYS A 74 -28.82 17.81 -15.16
C LYS A 74 -29.68 16.73 -14.51
N SER A 75 -29.38 15.44 -14.74
CA SER A 75 -30.13 14.31 -14.15
C SER A 75 -29.98 14.17 -12.63
N TYR A 76 -29.02 14.86 -12.01
CA TYR A 76 -28.81 14.88 -10.57
C TYR A 76 -29.40 16.13 -9.91
N ARG A 77 -30.17 16.94 -10.65
CA ARG A 77 -30.71 18.22 -10.20
C ARG A 77 -32.22 18.25 -10.28
N LYS A 78 -32.83 19.11 -9.45
CA LYS A 78 -34.22 19.56 -9.58
C LYS A 78 -34.31 20.64 -10.65
N LYS A 79 -35.54 21.02 -11.04
CA LYS A 79 -35.77 22.19 -11.92
C LYS A 79 -35.22 23.49 -11.32
N SER A 80 -35.14 23.59 -9.99
CA SER A 80 -34.54 24.72 -9.27
C SER A 80 -33.01 24.79 -9.34
N GLY A 81 -32.34 23.76 -9.89
CA GLY A 81 -30.88 23.68 -9.96
C GLY A 81 -30.21 23.03 -8.74
N GLU A 82 -30.91 22.94 -7.61
CA GLU A 82 -30.50 22.17 -6.43
C GLU A 82 -30.30 20.69 -6.75
N LEU A 83 -29.51 19.98 -5.94
CA LEU A 83 -29.41 18.53 -6.04
C LEU A 83 -30.78 17.88 -5.76
N ASN A 84 -31.08 16.82 -6.50
CA ASN A 84 -32.17 15.90 -6.17
C ASN A 84 -31.64 14.78 -5.26
N LYS A 85 -32.52 13.89 -4.78
CA LYS A 85 -32.14 12.74 -3.92
C LYS A 85 -31.01 11.88 -4.50
N LYS A 86 -30.96 11.71 -5.83
CA LYS A 86 -29.89 10.97 -6.51
C LYS A 86 -28.56 11.75 -6.47
N GLY A 87 -28.61 13.07 -6.61
CA GLY A 87 -27.47 13.96 -6.46
C GLY A 87 -26.91 13.95 -5.05
N GLU A 88 -27.76 14.11 -4.04
CA GLU A 88 -27.40 14.04 -2.63
C GLU A 88 -26.72 12.70 -2.30
N ALA A 89 -27.38 11.58 -2.61
CA ALA A 89 -26.82 10.25 -2.40
C ALA A 89 -25.47 10.04 -3.12
N ARG A 90 -25.26 10.67 -4.28
CA ARG A 90 -23.99 10.60 -5.01
C ARG A 90 -22.86 11.32 -4.28
N ILE A 91 -23.16 12.44 -3.64
CA ILE A 91 -22.22 13.21 -2.83
C ILE A 91 -21.92 12.48 -1.52
N ASP A 92 -22.94 11.95 -0.86
CA ASP A 92 -22.78 11.19 0.38
C ASP A 92 -21.94 9.92 0.16
N ALA A 93 -22.11 9.26 -0.99
CA ALA A 93 -21.31 8.10 -1.37
C ALA A 93 -19.88 8.45 -1.86
N LYS A 94 -19.46 9.73 -1.86
CA LYS A 94 -18.16 10.14 -2.40
C LYS A 94 -17.01 9.77 -1.44
N LYS A 95 -16.38 8.62 -1.73
CA LYS A 95 -15.17 8.16 -1.03
C LYS A 95 -13.97 9.11 -1.20
N PRO A 96 -13.15 9.34 -0.17
CA PRO A 96 -11.86 10.04 -0.31
C PRO A 96 -10.88 9.24 -1.20
N LEU A 97 -9.94 9.93 -1.85
CA LEU A 97 -8.95 9.37 -2.82
C LEU A 97 -9.52 8.67 -4.07
N ILE A 98 -10.82 8.37 -4.13
CA ILE A 98 -11.45 7.71 -5.29
C ILE A 98 -12.00 8.75 -6.26
N GLY A 99 -11.23 9.04 -7.31
CA GLY A 99 -11.66 9.82 -8.48
C GLY A 99 -12.35 8.96 -9.55
N ALA A 100 -12.86 9.59 -10.61
CA ALA A 100 -13.54 8.89 -11.70
C ALA A 100 -12.68 7.80 -12.36
N THR A 101 -11.38 8.05 -12.55
CA THR A 101 -10.44 7.11 -13.18
C THR A 101 -9.89 6.05 -12.21
N ARG A 102 -10.01 6.29 -10.89
CA ARG A 102 -9.35 5.54 -9.81
C ARG A 102 -7.83 5.39 -10.01
N GLN A 103 -7.21 6.37 -10.66
CA GLN A 103 -5.84 6.25 -11.16
C GLN A 103 -4.80 5.96 -10.07
N LEU A 104 -4.87 6.64 -8.92
CA LEU A 104 -3.88 6.44 -7.84
C LEU A 104 -3.82 4.97 -7.37
N GLY A 105 -4.97 4.36 -7.09
CA GLY A 105 -5.03 2.95 -6.68
C GLY A 105 -4.63 1.95 -7.78
N LYS A 106 -4.71 2.36 -9.05
CA LYS A 106 -4.27 1.56 -10.20
C LYS A 106 -2.77 1.68 -10.50
N GLN A 107 -2.11 2.69 -9.92
CA GLN A 107 -0.72 3.03 -10.23
C GLN A 107 0.24 2.68 -9.10
N ILE A 108 -0.12 1.68 -8.28
CA ILE A 108 0.76 1.05 -7.30
C ILE A 108 1.49 -0.08 -8.02
N VAL A 109 2.82 -0.01 -8.02
CA VAL A 109 3.69 -0.97 -8.70
C VAL A 109 4.77 -1.47 -7.75
N TYR A 110 5.32 -2.63 -8.04
CA TYR A 110 6.45 -3.17 -7.29
C TYR A 110 7.59 -3.58 -8.23
N SER A 111 8.79 -3.66 -7.68
CA SER A 111 9.96 -4.26 -8.32
C SER A 111 10.63 -5.20 -7.33
N ALA A 112 10.72 -6.47 -7.69
CA ALA A 112 11.35 -7.52 -6.90
C ALA A 112 12.71 -7.89 -7.51
N THR A 113 13.70 -8.02 -6.65
CA THR A 113 15.06 -8.46 -7.00
C THR A 113 15.47 -9.58 -6.08
N ARG A 114 16.61 -10.22 -6.36
CA ARG A 114 17.18 -11.25 -5.48
C ARG A 114 17.41 -10.80 -4.03
N ASN A 115 17.58 -9.50 -3.79
CA ASN A 115 18.00 -8.96 -2.49
C ASN A 115 17.03 -7.92 -1.92
N GLY A 116 15.87 -7.70 -2.54
CA GLY A 116 14.96 -6.67 -2.05
C GLY A 116 13.74 -6.43 -2.89
N LEU A 117 12.81 -5.69 -2.28
CA LEU A 117 11.52 -5.32 -2.83
C LEU A 117 11.35 -3.81 -2.73
N THR A 118 10.95 -3.19 -3.83
CA THR A 118 10.49 -1.79 -3.85
C THR A 118 9.01 -1.75 -4.17
N LEU A 119 8.24 -0.99 -3.38
CA LEU A 119 6.85 -0.66 -3.65
C LEU A 119 6.76 0.86 -3.90
N SER A 120 6.15 1.26 -4.99
CA SER A 120 6.09 2.67 -5.39
C SER A 120 4.80 3.03 -6.11
N THR A 121 4.58 4.33 -6.29
CA THR A 121 3.60 4.84 -7.26
C THR A 121 4.31 5.27 -8.53
N THR A 122 3.61 5.27 -9.66
CA THR A 122 4.19 5.78 -10.91
C THR A 122 4.56 7.28 -10.80
N ALA A 123 5.51 7.72 -11.62
CA ALA A 123 5.95 9.12 -11.65
C ALA A 123 4.79 10.13 -11.85
N VAL A 124 3.76 9.73 -12.61
CA VAL A 124 2.56 10.53 -12.87
C VAL A 124 1.77 10.84 -11.60
N THR A 125 1.79 9.94 -10.60
CA THR A 125 1.05 10.11 -9.35
C THR A 125 1.92 10.44 -8.15
N ALA A 126 3.24 10.38 -8.26
CA ALA A 126 4.17 10.49 -7.13
C ALA A 126 3.92 11.68 -6.19
N ALA A 127 3.78 12.89 -6.72
CA ALA A 127 3.55 14.09 -5.89
C ALA A 127 2.19 14.04 -5.17
N TYR A 128 1.15 13.58 -5.87
CA TYR A 128 -0.19 13.42 -5.30
C TYR A 128 -0.26 12.26 -4.30
N ALA A 129 0.44 11.17 -4.57
CA ALA A 129 0.60 10.03 -3.68
C ALA A 129 1.26 10.45 -2.37
N ALA A 130 2.36 11.19 -2.43
CA ALA A 130 3.10 11.65 -1.25
C ALA A 130 2.24 12.53 -0.34
N ILE A 131 1.55 13.54 -0.91
CA ILE A 131 0.72 14.44 -0.11
C ILE A 131 -0.49 13.73 0.51
N GLN A 132 -1.04 12.69 -0.14
CA GLN A 132 -2.13 11.90 0.44
C GLN A 132 -1.61 10.89 1.46
N GLN A 133 -0.44 10.28 1.24
CA GLN A 133 0.15 9.32 2.17
C GLN A 133 0.45 9.98 3.52
N PHE A 134 1.12 11.14 3.50
CA PHE A 134 1.67 11.77 4.70
C PHE A 134 0.89 13.01 5.16
N GLY A 135 -0.04 13.51 4.35
CA GLY A 135 -0.65 14.83 4.57
C GLY A 135 0.36 15.96 4.34
N GLY A 136 -0.13 17.20 4.42
CA GLY A 136 0.73 18.38 4.33
C GLY A 136 0.03 19.60 3.77
N GLN A 137 0.81 20.59 3.35
CA GLN A 137 0.28 21.83 2.78
C GLN A 137 0.29 21.80 1.25
N ALA A 138 -0.80 22.26 0.64
CA ALA A 138 -1.03 22.27 -0.80
C ALA A 138 -1.74 23.56 -1.26
N GLY A 139 -2.00 23.64 -2.57
CA GLY A 139 -2.65 24.79 -3.19
C GLY A 139 -1.74 26.01 -3.37
N ARG A 140 -2.30 27.09 -3.89
CA ARG A 140 -1.57 28.35 -4.14
C ARG A 140 -1.00 28.88 -2.83
N GLY A 141 0.32 29.01 -2.77
CA GLY A 141 1.02 29.47 -1.56
C GLY A 141 0.98 28.51 -0.38
N ARG A 142 0.69 27.21 -0.59
CA ARG A 142 0.67 26.17 0.48
C ARG A 142 -0.24 26.53 1.67
N LYS A 143 -1.41 27.10 1.39
CA LYS A 143 -2.39 27.51 2.42
C LYS A 143 -3.44 26.44 2.74
N VAL A 144 -3.50 25.35 1.96
CA VAL A 144 -4.50 24.30 2.13
C VAL A 144 -3.87 23.11 2.84
N THR A 145 -4.35 22.81 4.04
CA THR A 145 -3.94 21.60 4.76
C THR A 145 -4.70 20.38 4.23
N ILE A 146 -3.96 19.41 3.71
CA ILE A 146 -4.47 18.10 3.29
C ILE A 146 -4.19 17.11 4.43
N PRO A 147 -5.21 16.40 4.95
CA PRO A 147 -4.99 15.36 5.95
C PRO A 147 -4.34 14.12 5.33
N ALA A 148 -3.54 13.42 6.11
CA ALA A 148 -3.02 12.10 5.74
C ALA A 148 -4.16 11.08 5.57
N ARG A 149 -4.03 10.27 4.53
CA ARG A 149 -4.90 9.15 4.17
C ARG A 149 -3.97 8.02 3.70
N PRO A 150 -3.23 7.40 4.64
CA PRO A 150 -2.17 6.47 4.31
C PRO A 150 -2.73 5.25 3.60
N PHE A 151 -2.03 4.81 2.55
CA PHE A 151 -2.37 3.61 1.77
C PHE A 151 -1.16 2.69 1.56
N LEU A 152 0.07 3.21 1.62
CA LEU A 152 1.30 2.44 1.61
C LEU A 152 1.63 1.89 3.01
N PRO A 153 2.40 0.79 3.12
CA PRO A 153 2.66 0.10 4.38
C PRO A 153 3.66 0.81 5.31
N VAL A 154 4.04 2.06 4.98
CA VAL A 154 5.08 2.82 5.69
C VAL A 154 4.52 4.02 6.45
N LEU A 155 5.10 4.24 7.63
CA LEU A 155 4.94 5.44 8.44
C LEU A 155 5.85 6.56 7.92
N LYS A 156 5.66 7.77 8.45
CA LYS A 156 6.36 8.97 7.99
C LYS A 156 7.87 8.92 8.25
N ASP A 157 8.31 8.19 9.26
CA ASP A 157 9.72 7.98 9.62
C ASP A 157 10.38 6.85 8.83
N GLY A 158 9.65 6.21 7.90
CA GLY A 158 10.14 5.09 7.09
C GLY A 158 9.96 3.72 7.75
N SER A 159 9.51 3.65 9.00
CA SER A 159 9.16 2.37 9.63
C SER A 159 7.88 1.78 9.04
N LEU A 160 7.64 0.49 9.24
CA LEU A 160 6.44 -0.19 8.78
C LEU A 160 5.33 -0.07 9.82
N TYR A 161 4.08 -0.13 9.36
CA TYR A 161 2.99 -0.42 10.29
C TYR A 161 3.15 -1.83 10.89
N PRO A 162 2.85 -2.05 12.19
CA PRO A 162 3.09 -3.34 12.85
C PRO A 162 2.48 -4.54 12.13
N GLN A 163 1.22 -4.44 11.68
CA GLN A 163 0.55 -5.51 10.93
C GLN A 163 1.14 -5.75 9.54
N GLU A 164 1.78 -4.75 8.92
CA GLU A 164 2.47 -4.94 7.64
C GLU A 164 3.84 -5.60 7.87
N GLN A 165 4.54 -5.23 8.94
CA GLN A 165 5.77 -5.90 9.36
C GLN A 165 5.51 -7.38 9.68
N ALA A 166 4.50 -7.67 10.50
CA ALA A 166 4.14 -9.05 10.85
C ALA A 166 3.84 -9.89 9.61
N PHE A 167 3.03 -9.35 8.69
CA PHE A 167 2.71 -10.01 7.41
C PHE A 167 3.95 -10.28 6.55
N ILE A 168 4.89 -9.34 6.47
CA ILE A 168 6.13 -9.51 5.72
C ILE A 168 7.00 -10.61 6.36
N LEU A 169 7.16 -10.58 7.68
CA LEU A 169 7.96 -11.57 8.42
C LEU A 169 7.37 -12.97 8.30
N GLU A 170 6.06 -13.12 8.42
CA GLU A 170 5.35 -14.39 8.25
C GLU A 170 5.56 -14.97 6.84
N THR A 171 5.50 -14.13 5.80
CA THR A 171 5.72 -14.58 4.42
C THR A 171 7.17 -15.02 4.19
N ILE A 172 8.15 -14.31 4.77
CA ILE A 172 9.57 -14.68 4.69
C ILE A 172 9.83 -15.97 5.46
N ASP A 173 9.28 -16.11 6.65
CA ASP A 173 9.43 -17.30 7.50
C ASP A 173 8.87 -18.55 6.79
N ALA A 174 7.65 -18.47 6.26
CA ALA A 174 7.06 -19.56 5.47
C ALA A 174 7.93 -19.93 4.25
N TYR A 175 8.52 -18.94 3.58
CA TYR A 175 9.44 -19.18 2.47
C TYR A 175 10.75 -19.84 2.90
N LEU A 176 11.28 -19.53 4.09
CA LEU A 176 12.52 -20.13 4.58
C LEU A 176 12.29 -21.53 5.13
N GLN A 177 11.17 -21.79 5.81
CA GLN A 177 10.83 -23.11 6.35
C GLN A 177 10.77 -24.18 5.26
N GLY A 178 10.13 -23.88 4.14
CA GLY A 178 10.08 -24.83 3.03
C GLY A 178 11.44 -25.14 2.38
N ALA A 179 12.54 -24.49 2.78
CA ALA A 179 13.89 -24.80 2.31
C ALA A 179 14.50 -26.03 3.01
N ILE A 180 13.99 -26.37 4.19
CA ILE A 180 14.54 -27.38 5.08
C ILE A 180 13.66 -28.65 5.08
N ASP A 181 12.40 -28.51 4.66
CA ASP A 181 11.47 -29.62 4.36
C ASP A 181 11.80 -30.29 3.01
#